data_AF-A0A929B087-F1
#
_entry.id   AF-A0A929B087-F1
#
_cell.length_a   1.000
_cell.length_b   1.000
_cell.length_c   1.000
_cell.angle_alpha   90.00
_cell.angle_beta   90.00
_cell.angle_gamma   90.00
#
_symmetry.space_group_name_H-M   'P 1'
#
loop_
_entity.id
_entity.type
_entity.pdbx_description
1 polymer ?
#
loop_
_entity_poly.entity_id
_entity_poly.type
_entity_poly.pdbx_seq_one_letter_code
_entity_poly.pdbx_strand_id
1 'polypeptide(L)' 'MKSKGIFYMGRGDCGVCIQVDRAIVQHLDSNRYNLEYVDLTETPNRILEAESAGVKTVPALVLDGQVFHINFGADLSTIA' A
#
# COMPACT_ATOMS: atom_id res chain seq x y z
N MET A 1 -13.68 -5.17 17.09
CA MET A 1 -12.26 -4.77 16.90
C MET A 1 -12.05 -4.56 15.42
N LYS A 2 -11.38 -3.47 15.00
CA LYS A 2 -11.11 -3.23 13.56
C LYS A 2 -9.89 -4.04 13.14
N SER A 3 -9.92 -4.62 11.94
CA SER A 3 -8.73 -5.25 11.34
C SER A 3 -7.71 -4.18 10.94
N LYS A 4 -6.43 -4.48 11.03
CA LYS A 4 -5.39 -3.60 10.46
C LYS A 4 -5.35 -3.77 8.95
N GLY A 5 -5.24 -2.67 8.22
CA GLY A 5 -4.88 -2.69 6.81
C GLY A 5 -3.75 -1.70 6.54
N ILE A 6 -2.92 -1.97 5.53
CA ILE A 6 -1.81 -1.10 5.15
C ILE A 6 -1.86 -0.85 3.65
N PHE A 7 -1.81 0.41 3.25
CA PHE A 7 -1.65 0.82 1.86
C PHE A 7 -0.22 1.30 1.64
N TYR A 8 0.56 0.49 0.93
CA TYR A 8 1.92 0.85 0.52
C TYR A 8 1.89 1.59 -0.82
N MET A 9 2.45 2.79 -0.80
CA MET A 9 2.63 3.65 -1.96
C MET A 9 4.12 3.77 -2.29
N GLY A 10 4.40 3.96 -3.57
CA GLY A 10 5.76 4.22 -4.05
C GLY A 10 6.09 5.70 -4.03
N ARG A 11 6.84 6.16 -5.04
CA ARG A 11 7.24 7.56 -5.18
C ARG A 11 6.06 8.52 -5.04
N GLY A 12 6.29 9.67 -4.40
CA GLY A 12 5.27 10.70 -4.21
C GLY A 12 4.63 11.27 -5.50
N ASP A 13 5.23 11.03 -6.67
CA ASP A 13 4.68 11.38 -7.99
C ASP A 13 3.88 10.22 -8.65
N CYS A 14 3.65 9.13 -7.93
CA CYS A 14 2.91 7.96 -8.41
C CYS A 14 1.44 8.29 -8.68
N GLY A 15 1.14 8.71 -9.92
CA GLY A 15 -0.21 9.06 -10.35
C GLY A 15 -1.21 7.91 -10.17
N VAL A 16 -0.77 6.66 -10.34
CA VAL A 16 -1.61 5.49 -10.11
C VAL A 16 -1.90 5.25 -8.62
N CYS A 17 -0.97 5.58 -7.72
CA CYS A 17 -1.19 5.49 -6.28
C CYS A 17 -2.30 6.47 -5.85
N ILE A 18 -2.31 7.68 -6.40
CA ILE A 18 -3.38 8.68 -6.18
C ILE A 18 -4.73 8.19 -6.72
N GLN A 19 -4.75 7.55 -7.89
CA GLN A 19 -5.98 7.02 -8.47
C GLN A 19 -6.54 5.87 -7.63
N VAL A 20 -5.69 4.93 -7.20
CA VAL A 20 -6.07 3.80 -6.35
C VAL A 20 -6.56 4.29 -4.99
N ASP A 21 -5.90 5.28 -4.40
CA ASP A 21 -6.33 5.88 -3.14
C ASP A 21 -7.76 6.42 -3.24
N ARG A 22 -8.02 7.31 -4.20
CA ARG A 22 -9.34 7.94 -4.39
C ARG A 22 -10.44 6.97 -4.80
N ALA A 23 -10.13 5.98 -5.64
CA ALA A 23 -11.14 5.08 -6.18
C ALA A 23 -11.45 3.89 -5.25
N ILE A 24 -10.50 3.50 -4.39
CA ILE A 24 -10.59 2.26 -3.62
C ILE A 24 -10.31 2.52 -2.14
N VAL A 25 -9.11 3.01 -1.80
CA VAL A 25 -8.63 3.01 -0.40
C VAL A 25 -9.49 3.90 0.49
N GLN A 26 -9.85 5.11 0.00
CA GLN A 26 -10.73 6.04 0.72
C GLN A 26 -12.17 5.52 0.93
N HIS A 27 -12.57 4.51 0.16
CA HIS A 27 -13.91 3.92 0.21
C HIS A 27 -13.98 2.60 1.00
N LEU A 28 -12.86 2.14 1.55
CA LEU A 28 -12.85 0.99 2.45
C LEU A 28 -13.63 1.32 3.73
N ASP A 29 -14.45 0.37 4.18
CA ASP A 29 -15.28 0.54 5.38
C ASP A 29 -14.40 0.78 6.62
N SER A 30 -14.42 2.03 7.09
CA SER A 30 -13.64 2.48 8.23
C SER A 30 -14.12 1.89 9.56
N ASN A 31 -15.30 1.27 9.61
CA ASN A 31 -15.75 0.49 10.76
C ASN A 31 -15.13 -0.92 10.79
N ARG A 32 -14.64 -1.41 9.65
CA ARG A 32 -14.00 -2.72 9.52
C ARG A 32 -12.48 -2.64 9.57
N TYR A 33 -11.88 -1.65 8.91
CA TYR A 33 -10.43 -1.51 8.81
C TYR A 33 -9.90 -0.24 9.46
N ASN A 34 -8.77 -0.39 10.15
CA ASN A 34 -7.89 0.71 10.52
C ASN A 34 -6.75 0.76 9.51
N LEU A 35 -6.85 1.67 8.54
CA LEU A 35 -5.91 1.78 7.42
C LEU A 35 -4.73 2.67 7.78
N GLU A 36 -3.53 2.17 7.51
CA GLU A 36 -2.27 2.91 7.56
C GLU A 36 -1.80 3.22 6.14
N TYR A 37 -1.37 4.45 5.89
CA TYR A 37 -0.76 4.86 4.64
C TYR A 37 0.75 4.89 4.82
N VAL A 38 1.48 4.17 3.96
CA VAL A 38 2.93 4.05 4.05
C VAL A 38 3.53 4.42 2.69
N ASP A 39 4.13 5.61 2.61
CA ASP A 39 4.98 6.00 1.48
C ASP A 39 6.37 5.41 1.71
N LEU A 40 6.73 4.44 0.87
CA LEU A 40 7.99 3.72 0.99
C LEU A 40 9.21 4.55 0.58
N THR A 41 9.02 5.67 -0.13
CA THR A 41 10.12 6.61 -0.42
C THR A 41 10.42 7.53 0.75
N GLU A 42 9.40 7.87 1.54
CA GLU A 42 9.57 8.64 2.79
C GLU A 42 9.95 7.74 3.98
N THR A 43 9.62 6.44 3.92
CA THR A 43 9.87 5.46 4.99
C THR A 43 10.58 4.19 4.48
N PRO A 44 11.82 4.31 3.96
CA PRO A 44 12.53 3.18 3.35
C PRO A 44 12.79 2.02 4.32
N ASN A 45 12.81 2.27 5.63
CA ASN A 45 12.89 1.23 6.65
C ASN A 45 11.70 0.26 6.66
N ARG A 46 10.58 0.61 6.02
CA ARG A 46 9.38 -0.23 5.89
C ARG A 46 9.39 -1.12 4.64
N ILE A 47 10.39 -1.00 3.76
CA ILE A 47 10.50 -1.82 2.54
C ILE A 47 10.59 -3.31 2.90
N LEU A 48 11.43 -3.68 3.88
CA LEU A 48 11.57 -5.07 4.34
C LEU A 48 10.26 -5.63 4.94
N GLU A 49 9.47 -4.78 5.60
CA GLU A 49 8.15 -5.17 6.10
C GLU A 49 7.19 -5.46 4.94
N ALA A 50 7.15 -4.57 3.94
CA ALA A 50 6.33 -4.76 2.75
C ALA A 50 6.73 -6.04 1.99
N GLU A 51 8.02 -6.27 1.77
CA GLU A 51 8.54 -7.51 1.16
C GLU A 51 8.12 -8.75 1.95
N SER A 52 8.28 -8.72 3.27
CA SER A 52 7.91 -9.83 4.15
C SER A 52 6.41 -10.11 4.15
N ALA A 53 5.58 -9.08 3.97
CA ALA A 53 4.15 -9.21 3.78
C ALA A 53 3.77 -9.80 2.41
N GLY A 54 4.71 -9.90 1.46
CA GLY A 54 4.47 -10.39 0.10
C GLY A 54 4.18 -9.29 -0.92
N VAL A 55 4.44 -8.03 -0.59
CA VAL A 55 4.37 -6.92 -1.55
C VAL A 55 5.49 -7.09 -2.58
N LYS A 56 5.14 -6.86 -3.85
CA LYS A 56 6.04 -7.01 -5.00
C LYS A 56 6.02 -5.77 -5.87
N THR A 57 4.88 -5.10 -5.92
CA THR A 57 4.66 -3.89 -6.70
C THR A 57 3.84 -2.92 -5.87
N VAL A 58 4.01 -1.63 -6.12
CA VAL A 58 3.16 -0.58 -5.57
C VAL A 58 2.33 0.05 -6.69
N PRO A 59 1.13 0.58 -6.39
CA PRO A 59 0.48 0.58 -5.08
C PRO A 59 -0.02 -0.82 -4.67
N ALA A 60 0.09 -1.13 -3.37
CA ALA A 60 -0.38 -2.39 -2.80
C ALA A 60 -1.17 -2.16 -1.53
N LEU A 61 -2.24 -2.92 -1.37
CA LEU A 61 -3.07 -2.94 -0.17
C LEU A 61 -2.91 -4.28 0.52
N VAL A 62 -2.64 -4.28 1.82
CA VAL A 62 -2.59 -5.47 2.65
C VAL A 62 -3.76 -5.44 3.62
N LEU A 63 -4.68 -6.40 3.51
CA LEU A 63 -5.83 -6.56 4.40
C LEU A 63 -5.85 -7.98 4.94
N ASP A 64 -5.98 -8.14 6.26
CA ASP A 64 -6.05 -9.45 6.92
C ASP A 64 -4.90 -10.40 6.51
N GLY A 65 -3.70 -9.85 6.27
CA GLY A 65 -2.51 -10.58 5.81
C GLY A 65 -2.49 -10.94 4.32
N GLN A 66 -3.54 -10.60 3.58
CA GLN A 66 -3.62 -10.81 2.13
C GLN A 66 -3.16 -9.56 1.39
N VAL A 67 -2.25 -9.73 0.43
CA VAL A 67 -1.76 -8.66 -0.44
C VAL A 67 -2.63 -8.55 -1.69
N PHE A 68 -2.96 -7.31 -2.04
CA PHE A 68 -3.62 -6.91 -3.26
C PHE A 68 -2.75 -5.88 -3.98
N HIS A 69 -2.08 -6.30 -5.05
CA HIS A 69 -1.40 -5.38 -5.98
C HIS A 69 -2.45 -4.78 -6.90
N ILE A 70 -2.57 -3.45 -6.91
CA ILE A 70 -3.65 -2.78 -7.64
C ILE A 70 -3.03 -1.90 -8.72
N ASN A 71 -3.36 -2.18 -9.97
CA ASN A 71 -2.96 -1.37 -11.14
C ASN A 71 -1.47 -1.00 -11.11
N PHE A 72 -0.60 -2.00 -11.38
CA PHE A 72 0.86 -1.92 -11.36
C PHE A 72 1.42 -0.51 -11.65
N GLY A 73 2.07 0.11 -10.65
CA GLY A 73 2.75 1.39 -10.79
C GLY A 73 4.26 1.25 -10.89
N ALA A 74 4.87 0.63 -9.87
CA ALA A 74 6.30 0.38 -9.82
C ALA A 74 6.59 -0.97 -9.14
N ASP A 75 7.72 -1.57 -9.48
CA ASP A 75 8.24 -2.74 -8.77
C ASP A 75 8.85 -2.30 -7.44
N LEU A 76 8.62 -3.08 -6.38
CA LEU A 76 9.13 -2.78 -5.04
C LEU A 76 10.66 -2.67 -5.02
N SER A 77 11.35 -3.47 -5.84
CA SER A 77 12.81 -3.43 -5.97
C SER A 77 13.36 -2.14 -6.57
N THR A 78 12.50 -1.32 -7.19
CA THR A 78 12.87 -0.01 -7.76
C THR A 78 12.68 1.15 -6.79
N ILE A 79 12.17 0.85 -5.60
CA ILE A 79 11.97 1.79 -4.51
C ILE A 79 13.19 1.67 -3.61
N ALA A 80 13.98 2.75 -3.56
CA ALA A 80 15.24 2.85 -2.84
C ALA A 80 15.08 3.74 -1.61
#